data_AF-A0A6J8ESJ7-F1
#
_entry.id   AF-A0A6J8ESJ7-F1
#
_cell.length_a   1.000
_cell.length_b   1.000
_cell.length_c   1.000
_cell.angle_alpha   90.00
_cell.angle_beta   90.00
_cell.angle_gamma   90.00
#
_symmetry.space_group_name_H-M   'P 1'
#
loop_
_entity.id
_entity.type
_entity.pdbx_description
1 polymer ?
#
loop_
_entity_poly.entity_id
_entity_poly.type
_entity_poly.pdbx_seq_one_letter_code
_entity_poly.pdbx_strand_id
1 'polypeptide(L)'
;MEITDEELARSMGKKRRRRLVTSPNLTPEDIKKMKSNPNSKLSPNQPSSSDMNTSLSNLDRCGKTVHTQDKAYKELTNMCDMFNLYDVWRARNQNARTFSWRRIVQNVLIQSRIDYIFIPKAYSQFVKNVYYKHNTFSDHSFVNLNIDFTEIKRGPGLWIFNNLLLHDEDYVQKISRLIEKEKSCRLFDDEPLIWYDNLKFKIKQLSKSYAQNKSRIEKSEYFKRQNEYEKLSSMAVNNVNFDVNKFEEMKLKLKTYEDKICKGAILRSKAQWAIDELYSSTVINKDKAKEILEYISEKVSDEDSENLETDLTLHEIKSSLFGMSKNKSPGPDGLTVEFFCNFFHLFGEIFLKIFKVIEEEHILTKSMRHGIINLVYKNKGDKNLLKNFRPISLLCVDYKIIARIMSNRLKFVLPKLVSSFQTCCILGRDIADTTSSIRDLIEIIENDDLEAYLIKVDQEKAFDKVDHDYLFLVLEKFGFGPKFMQWIKIFYNNVNSSVKCNGFLTKYVKLNNSIKQGCPVSALLYVLVAEPLGQAIIKNENIQSVNIPKSNVNAKIFQHADDTNIFTSNKKSVNETFKVLNLYSEASGAKINRQKSEIMSLGSGSITD
;
A
#
# COMPACT_ATOMS: atom_id res chain seq x y z
N MET A 1 28.35 26.42 -41.59
CA MET A 1 27.41 27.33 -40.92
C MET A 1 27.59 27.09 -39.43
N GLU A 2 28.26 28.01 -38.75
CA GLU A 2 28.52 27.90 -37.32
C GLU A 2 27.19 28.06 -36.56
N ILE A 3 26.95 27.21 -35.56
CA ILE A 3 25.85 27.37 -34.62
C ILE A 3 26.48 27.77 -33.30
N THR A 4 26.12 28.96 -32.82
CA THR A 4 26.79 29.68 -31.72
C THR A 4 26.41 29.13 -30.34
N ASP A 5 27.26 29.38 -29.35
CA ASP A 5 27.20 28.81 -28.00
C ASP A 5 25.93 29.14 -27.16
N GLU A 6 25.01 29.98 -27.66
CA GLU A 6 23.78 30.32 -26.95
C GLU A 6 22.69 29.22 -27.00
N GLU A 7 22.74 28.28 -27.96
CA GLU A 7 21.78 27.16 -27.99
C GLU A 7 22.20 26.00 -27.07
N LEU A 8 23.50 25.83 -26.79
CA LEU A 8 23.96 24.84 -25.81
C LEU A 8 23.45 25.15 -24.39
N ALA A 9 23.27 26.44 -24.08
CA ALA A 9 22.76 26.91 -22.79
C ALA A 9 21.30 26.50 -22.50
N ARG A 10 20.48 26.23 -23.52
CA ARG A 10 19.05 25.89 -23.34
C ARG A 10 18.77 24.40 -23.09
N SER A 11 19.74 23.50 -23.28
CA SER A 11 19.57 22.06 -23.02
C SER A 11 19.95 21.61 -21.59
N MET A 12 20.69 22.44 -20.83
CA MET A 12 21.23 22.10 -19.51
C MET A 12 20.22 22.18 -18.34
N GLY A 13 18.97 21.78 -18.61
CA GLY A 13 17.92 21.55 -17.61
C GLY A 13 17.96 20.18 -16.92
N LYS A 14 18.76 19.22 -17.43
CA LYS A 14 18.94 17.88 -16.83
C LYS A 14 19.79 17.93 -15.54
N LYS A 15 19.27 18.55 -14.48
CA LYS A 15 19.89 18.52 -13.14
C LYS A 15 19.90 17.09 -12.59
N ARG A 16 21.04 16.42 -12.79
CA ARG A 16 21.59 15.27 -12.06
C ARG A 16 20.92 15.12 -10.69
N ARG A 17 20.11 14.06 -10.50
CA ARG A 17 19.39 13.79 -9.23
C ARG A 17 20.34 13.33 -8.12
N ARG A 18 21.16 14.25 -7.61
CA ARG A 18 21.81 14.10 -6.30
C ARG A 18 20.71 13.94 -5.24
N ARG A 19 20.72 12.85 -4.48
CA ARG A 19 19.88 12.68 -3.29
C ARG A 19 20.78 12.79 -2.06
N LEU A 20 20.55 13.81 -1.23
CA LEU A 20 20.94 13.70 0.18
C LEU A 20 20.07 12.60 0.79
N VAL A 21 20.68 11.66 1.50
CA VAL A 21 19.99 10.67 2.31
C VAL A 21 20.22 11.05 3.76
N THR A 22 19.18 11.62 4.40
CA THR A 22 19.12 11.81 5.84
C THR A 22 18.26 10.69 6.42
N SER A 23 18.89 9.70 7.07
CA SER A 23 18.15 8.69 7.85
C SER A 23 17.81 9.26 9.23
N PRO A 24 16.75 8.77 9.91
CA PRO A 24 16.39 9.24 11.24
C PRO A 24 17.43 8.82 12.28
N ASN A 25 17.64 9.67 13.29
CA ASN A 25 18.47 9.33 14.45
C ASN A 25 17.91 8.06 15.12
N LEU A 26 18.76 7.04 15.24
CA LEU A 26 18.50 5.78 15.92
C LEU A 26 19.25 5.79 17.25
N THR A 27 18.52 5.72 18.35
CA THR A 27 19.13 5.62 19.69
C THR A 27 19.39 4.15 20.07
N PRO A 28 20.24 3.89 21.09
CA PRO A 28 20.37 2.55 21.67
C PRO A 28 19.04 1.97 22.19
N GLU A 29 18.08 2.81 22.59
CA GLU A 29 16.73 2.36 22.98
C GLU A 29 15.88 1.93 21.78
N ASP A 30 16.06 2.56 20.62
CA ASP A 30 15.42 2.11 19.38
C ASP A 30 15.95 0.73 18.96
N ILE A 31 17.26 0.49 19.10
CA ILE A 31 17.87 -0.84 18.89
C ILE A 31 17.30 -1.88 19.86
N LYS A 32 17.03 -1.49 21.11
CA LYS A 32 16.38 -2.36 22.11
C LYS A 32 14.94 -2.70 21.71
N LYS A 33 14.18 -1.74 21.18
CA LYS A 33 12.83 -1.93 20.60
C LYS A 33 12.82 -2.74 19.30
N MET A 34 13.93 -2.75 18.54
CA MET A 34 14.09 -3.61 17.35
C MET A 34 14.17 -5.09 17.72
N LYS A 35 14.86 -5.44 18.82
CA LYS A 35 14.97 -6.83 19.29
C LYS A 35 13.65 -7.41 19.80
N SER A 36 12.78 -6.57 20.38
CA SER A 36 11.47 -7.00 20.89
C SER A 36 10.34 -6.94 19.86
N ASN A 37 10.62 -6.57 18.60
CA ASN A 37 9.57 -6.42 17.58
C ASN A 37 10.08 -6.80 16.16
N PRO A 38 9.70 -7.97 15.63
CA PRO A 38 10.06 -8.40 14.26
C PRO A 38 9.59 -7.46 13.14
N ASN A 39 8.70 -6.50 13.42
CA ASN A 39 8.19 -5.50 12.47
C ASN A 39 8.95 -4.16 12.49
N SER A 40 10.18 -4.11 13.01
CA SER A 40 10.96 -2.87 13.06
C SER A 40 11.35 -2.35 11.66
N LYS A 41 11.28 -1.02 11.48
CA LYS A 41 11.04 -0.38 10.17
C LYS A 41 12.30 -0.02 9.37
N LEU A 42 13.28 -0.92 9.30
CA LEU A 42 14.45 -0.79 8.43
C LEU A 42 14.51 -1.98 7.47
N SER A 43 14.47 -1.71 6.16
CA SER A 43 14.71 -2.78 5.18
C SER A 43 16.20 -3.12 5.16
N PRO A 44 16.61 -4.38 4.95
CA PRO A 44 18.02 -4.75 4.77
C PRO A 44 18.68 -4.09 3.53
N ASN A 45 17.91 -3.37 2.71
CA ASN A 45 18.34 -2.69 1.50
C ASN A 45 18.34 -1.15 1.64
N GLN A 46 18.32 -0.60 2.87
CA GLN A 46 18.32 0.84 3.16
C GLN A 46 19.62 1.28 3.83
N PRO A 47 20.21 2.43 3.43
CA PRO A 47 21.28 3.08 4.19
C PRO A 47 20.79 3.51 5.57
N SER A 48 21.49 3.09 6.63
CA SER A 48 21.29 3.60 7.99
C SER A 48 22.33 4.69 8.28
N SER A 49 21.87 5.78 8.91
CA SER A 49 22.75 6.86 9.39
C SER A 49 22.22 7.38 10.71
N SER A 50 23.08 7.43 11.72
CA SER A 50 22.78 8.03 13.03
C SER A 50 24.08 8.42 13.72
N ASP A 51 23.96 9.31 14.69
CA ASP A 51 24.87 9.33 15.83
C ASP A 51 24.69 8.01 16.60
N MET A 52 25.72 7.16 16.59
CA MET A 52 25.71 5.86 17.27
C MET A 52 26.30 5.93 18.68
N ASN A 53 26.81 7.10 19.11
CA ASN A 53 27.53 7.32 20.38
C ASN A 53 28.72 6.37 20.66
N THR A 54 29.11 5.51 19.72
CA THR A 54 30.19 4.54 19.86
C THR A 54 31.17 4.58 18.68
N SER A 55 32.43 4.25 18.98
CA SER A 55 33.54 4.18 18.04
C SER A 55 33.73 2.74 17.55
N LEU A 56 33.83 2.50 16.25
CA LEU A 56 34.07 1.15 15.69
C LEU A 56 35.55 0.73 15.69
N SER A 57 36.50 1.65 15.91
CA SER A 57 37.92 1.32 15.94
C SER A 57 38.75 2.31 16.79
N ASN A 58 39.99 1.93 17.11
CA ASN A 58 40.98 2.84 17.70
C ASN A 58 41.29 4.06 16.80
N LEU A 59 41.08 3.97 15.48
CA LEU A 59 41.26 5.08 14.54
C LEU A 59 40.11 6.09 14.57
N ASP A 60 39.02 5.77 15.28
CA ASP A 60 37.82 6.60 15.43
C ASP A 60 37.82 7.44 16.72
N ARG A 61 38.93 7.46 17.47
CA ARG A 61 39.13 8.24 18.70
C ARG A 61 40.40 9.12 18.63
N CYS A 62 40.41 10.22 19.38
CA CYS A 62 41.56 11.11 19.54
C CYS A 62 41.54 11.79 20.92
N GLY A 63 42.71 12.14 21.46
CA GLY A 63 42.88 12.59 22.84
C GLY A 63 42.96 11.42 23.83
N LYS A 64 42.59 11.65 25.10
CA LYS A 64 42.61 10.62 26.16
C LYS A 64 41.47 9.57 26.06
N THR A 65 40.80 9.46 24.92
CA THR A 65 39.67 8.53 24.73
C THR A 65 40.13 7.20 24.15
N VAL A 66 39.85 6.11 24.86
CA VAL A 66 40.15 4.73 24.42
C VAL A 66 38.92 4.15 23.73
N HIS A 67 39.11 3.39 22.65
CA HIS A 67 38.01 2.60 22.06
C HIS A 67 37.75 1.36 22.92
N THR A 68 36.50 1.20 23.35
CA THR A 68 36.03 0.08 24.16
C THR A 68 35.08 -0.80 23.35
N GLN A 69 35.28 -2.12 23.39
CA GLN A 69 34.33 -3.09 22.85
C GLN A 69 33.15 -3.32 23.81
N ASP A 70 32.49 -2.21 24.17
CA ASP A 70 31.36 -2.18 25.07
C ASP A 70 30.10 -2.83 24.45
N LYS A 71 29.00 -2.80 25.20
CA LYS A 71 27.73 -3.37 24.74
C LYS A 71 27.21 -2.70 23.47
N ALA A 72 27.38 -1.38 23.31
CA ALA A 72 26.91 -0.66 22.14
C ALA A 72 27.73 -1.03 20.89
N TYR A 73 29.05 -1.17 21.03
CA TYR A 73 29.93 -1.69 19.98
C TYR A 73 29.49 -3.08 19.51
N LYS A 74 29.25 -4.01 20.45
CA LYS A 74 28.83 -5.39 20.13
C LYS A 74 27.45 -5.43 19.46
N GLU A 75 26.49 -4.63 19.93
CA GLU A 75 25.17 -4.56 19.32
C GLU A 75 25.19 -3.92 17.92
N LEU A 76 26.01 -2.89 17.71
CA LEU A 76 26.20 -2.25 16.40
C LEU A 76 26.90 -3.19 15.40
N THR A 77 27.93 -3.92 15.84
CA THR A 77 28.67 -4.87 14.99
C THR A 77 27.77 -6.04 14.59
N ASN A 78 27.04 -6.64 15.53
CA ASN A 78 26.07 -7.71 15.24
C ASN A 78 24.97 -7.25 14.27
N MET A 79 24.52 -6.00 14.37
CA MET A 79 23.57 -5.42 13.39
C MET A 79 24.19 -5.29 12.00
N CYS A 80 25.45 -4.84 11.92
CA CYS A 80 26.19 -4.76 10.66
C CYS A 80 26.35 -6.13 10.00
N ASP A 81 26.76 -7.15 10.76
CA ASP A 81 26.94 -8.52 10.25
C ASP A 81 25.61 -9.14 9.81
N MET A 82 24.57 -9.07 10.65
CA MET A 82 23.26 -9.66 10.39
C MET A 82 22.57 -9.09 9.13
N PHE A 83 22.86 -7.84 8.77
CA PHE A 83 22.30 -7.18 7.59
C PHE A 83 23.32 -6.99 6.44
N ASN A 84 24.55 -7.52 6.55
CA ASN A 84 25.65 -7.32 5.61
C ASN A 84 25.87 -5.83 5.25
N LEU A 85 25.74 -4.98 6.27
CA LEU A 85 25.94 -3.53 6.23
C LEU A 85 27.38 -3.23 6.64
N TYR A 86 28.07 -2.42 5.86
CA TYR A 86 29.45 -2.04 6.15
C TYR A 86 29.65 -0.53 6.06
N ASP A 87 30.63 -0.02 6.80
CA ASP A 87 31.01 1.39 6.81
C ASP A 87 31.75 1.73 5.50
N VAL A 88 31.02 2.32 4.55
CA VAL A 88 31.57 2.69 3.24
C VAL A 88 32.65 3.77 3.33
N TRP A 89 32.65 4.60 4.38
CA TRP A 89 33.73 5.57 4.57
C TRP A 89 35.01 4.86 5.02
N ARG A 90 34.96 4.03 6.07
CA ARG A 90 36.14 3.28 6.56
C ARG A 90 36.68 2.34 5.49
N ALA A 91 35.82 1.64 4.74
CA ALA A 91 36.26 0.75 3.66
C ALA A 91 37.05 1.46 2.55
N ARG A 92 36.73 2.73 2.27
CA ARG A 92 37.44 3.58 1.29
C ARG A 92 38.61 4.36 1.86
N ASN A 93 38.72 4.45 3.19
CA ASN A 93 39.68 5.29 3.90
C ASN A 93 40.30 4.51 5.08
N GLN A 94 40.79 3.29 4.81
CA GLN A 94 41.10 2.27 5.82
C GLN A 94 41.94 2.82 6.98
N ASN A 95 43.01 3.56 6.68
CA ASN A 95 43.96 4.09 7.66
C ASN A 95 43.77 5.57 8.01
N ALA A 96 42.80 6.27 7.41
CA ALA A 96 42.62 7.70 7.64
C ALA A 96 41.95 7.95 9.00
N ARG A 97 42.36 9.03 9.68
CA ARG A 97 41.66 9.56 10.86
C ARG A 97 40.77 10.72 10.43
N THR A 98 39.47 10.59 10.68
CA THR A 98 38.52 11.69 10.59
C THR A 98 37.59 11.60 11.78
N PHE A 99 37.01 12.73 12.16
CA PHE A 99 36.14 12.81 13.34
C PHE A 99 34.86 13.52 12.95
N SER A 100 33.75 12.96 13.43
CA SER A 100 32.44 13.55 13.25
C SER A 100 32.16 14.53 14.39
N TRP A 101 32.41 14.09 15.63
CA TRP A 101 32.20 14.85 16.86
C TRP A 101 33.51 15.41 17.46
N ARG A 102 33.44 16.60 18.07
CA ARG A 102 34.57 17.30 18.71
C ARG A 102 34.13 18.10 19.95
N ARG A 103 34.88 18.01 21.04
CA ARG A 103 34.67 18.84 22.24
C ARG A 103 35.99 19.15 22.93
N ILE A 104 36.11 20.34 23.51
CA ILE A 104 37.25 20.73 24.36
C ILE A 104 36.87 20.48 25.82
N VAL A 105 37.74 19.78 26.56
CA VAL A 105 37.58 19.51 28.00
C VAL A 105 38.95 19.73 28.66
N GLN A 106 39.02 20.60 29.67
CA GLN A 106 40.27 20.91 30.41
C GLN A 106 41.47 21.21 29.47
N ASN A 107 41.28 22.10 28.49
CA ASN A 107 42.24 22.43 27.41
C ASN A 107 42.69 21.26 26.50
N VAL A 108 42.10 20.06 26.63
CA VAL A 108 42.35 18.94 25.71
C VAL A 108 41.22 18.85 24.69
N LEU A 109 41.57 18.83 23.40
CA LEU A 109 40.63 18.55 22.33
C LEU A 109 40.35 17.04 22.26
N ILE A 110 39.12 16.64 22.55
CA ILE A 110 38.62 15.27 22.38
C ILE A 110 37.87 15.21 21.06
N GLN A 111 38.14 14.17 20.26
CA GLN A 111 37.48 13.99 18.97
C GLN A 111 37.07 12.52 18.80
N SER A 112 35.96 12.27 18.11
CA SER A 112 35.52 10.90 17.83
C SER A 112 34.75 10.83 16.52
N ARG A 113 34.81 9.68 15.84
CA ARG A 113 33.90 9.33 14.75
C ARG A 113 32.81 8.43 15.34
N ILE A 114 31.61 8.99 15.47
CA ILE A 114 30.42 8.34 16.04
C ILE A 114 29.20 8.44 15.11
N ASP A 115 29.27 9.32 14.11
CA ASP A 115 28.30 9.43 13.02
C ASP A 115 28.78 8.60 11.82
N TYR A 116 27.96 7.63 11.40
CA TYR A 116 28.28 6.71 10.30
C TYR A 116 27.17 6.71 9.24
N ILE A 117 27.53 6.28 8.02
CA ILE A 117 26.54 5.82 7.03
C ILE A 117 26.91 4.40 6.64
N PHE A 118 26.11 3.43 7.07
CA PHE A 118 26.26 2.03 6.66
C PHE A 118 25.40 1.76 5.43
N ILE A 119 25.92 0.96 4.50
CA ILE A 119 25.18 0.51 3.32
C ILE A 119 25.38 -1.00 3.11
N PRO A 120 24.45 -1.69 2.44
CA PRO A 120 24.68 -3.06 1.99
C PRO A 120 25.89 -3.15 1.05
N LYS A 121 26.71 -4.20 1.18
CA LYS A 121 27.92 -4.38 0.35
C LYS A 121 27.66 -4.27 -1.16
N ALA A 122 26.49 -4.75 -1.62
CA ALA A 122 26.04 -4.66 -3.02
C ALA A 122 25.87 -3.22 -3.55
N TYR A 123 25.77 -2.21 -2.68
CA TYR A 123 25.66 -0.80 -3.07
C TYR A 123 27.00 -0.06 -3.13
N SER A 124 28.12 -0.70 -2.74
CA SER A 124 29.48 -0.13 -2.80
C SER A 124 29.80 0.47 -4.17
N GLN A 125 29.47 -0.29 -5.23
CA GLN A 125 29.66 0.07 -6.65
C GLN A 125 28.94 1.36 -7.06
N PHE A 126 27.80 1.64 -6.43
CA PHE A 126 27.01 2.84 -6.74
C PHE A 126 27.53 4.08 -6.02
N VAL A 127 28.41 3.98 -5.02
CA VAL A 127 28.89 5.16 -4.29
C VAL A 127 29.95 5.91 -5.09
N LYS A 128 29.71 7.18 -5.44
CA LYS A 128 30.75 8.06 -6.01
C LYS A 128 31.77 8.45 -4.95
N ASN A 129 31.29 9.07 -3.87
CA ASN A 129 32.15 9.48 -2.76
C ASN A 129 31.37 9.51 -1.44
N VAL A 130 32.13 9.50 -0.35
CA VAL A 130 31.64 9.67 1.02
C VAL A 130 32.67 10.49 1.80
N TYR A 131 32.23 11.52 2.52
CA TYR A 131 33.12 12.44 3.23
C TYR A 131 32.42 13.14 4.39
N TYR A 132 33.19 13.57 5.38
CA TYR A 132 32.72 14.42 6.47
C TYR A 132 32.91 15.89 6.10
N LYS A 133 31.89 16.72 6.31
CA LYS A 133 31.95 18.18 6.14
C LYS A 133 31.75 18.85 7.50
N HIS A 134 32.76 19.59 7.94
CA HIS A 134 32.69 20.37 9.18
C HIS A 134 31.69 21.54 9.05
N ASN A 135 31.13 21.97 10.17
CA ASN A 135 30.29 23.16 10.31
C ASN A 135 30.64 23.86 11.64
N THR A 136 30.25 25.11 11.78
CA THR A 136 30.62 25.98 12.91
C THR A 136 29.55 26.12 13.98
N PHE A 137 28.38 25.49 13.82
CA PHE A 137 27.21 25.65 14.68
C PHE A 137 26.82 24.38 15.45
N SER A 138 27.57 23.30 15.27
CA SER A 138 27.45 22.04 16.01
C SER A 138 28.84 21.44 16.24
N ASP A 139 28.97 20.72 17.35
CA ASP A 139 30.08 19.82 17.67
C ASP A 139 30.15 18.59 16.74
N HIS A 140 29.06 18.26 16.03
CA HIS A 140 29.00 17.22 14.99
C HIS A 140 29.28 17.76 13.58
N SER A 141 29.84 16.90 12.72
CA SER A 141 30.13 17.17 11.30
C SER A 141 29.21 16.36 10.40
N PHE A 142 28.76 16.94 9.28
CA PHE A 142 27.86 16.26 8.35
C PHE A 142 28.56 15.09 7.65
N VAL A 143 27.97 13.89 7.73
CA VAL A 143 28.39 12.75 6.88
C VAL A 143 27.64 12.85 5.55
N ASN A 144 28.37 13.04 4.46
CA ASN A 144 27.81 13.16 3.11
C ASN A 144 28.11 11.89 2.31
N LEU A 145 27.08 11.22 1.81
CA LEU A 145 27.20 10.09 0.88
C LEU A 145 26.59 10.47 -0.48
N ASN A 146 27.39 10.44 -1.55
CA ASN A 146 26.88 10.58 -2.92
C ASN A 146 26.81 9.22 -3.59
N ILE A 147 25.59 8.76 -3.88
CA ILE A 147 25.31 7.55 -4.64
C ILE A 147 24.92 7.90 -6.06
N ASP A 148 25.56 7.26 -7.04
CA ASP A 148 25.14 7.24 -8.43
C ASP A 148 24.17 6.10 -8.69
N PHE A 149 23.03 6.44 -9.29
CA PHE A 149 22.08 5.48 -9.82
C PHE A 149 21.78 5.78 -11.30
N THR A 150 22.64 6.52 -12.03
CA THR A 150 22.38 6.89 -13.44
C THR A 150 22.30 5.69 -14.38
N GLU A 151 23.04 4.62 -14.10
CA GLU A 151 22.99 3.38 -14.88
C GLU A 151 21.71 2.57 -14.60
N ILE A 152 21.07 2.78 -13.44
CA ILE A 152 19.78 2.16 -13.13
C ILE A 152 18.68 2.91 -13.88
N LYS A 153 18.22 2.33 -15.00
CA LYS A 153 17.03 2.77 -15.73
C LYS A 153 15.83 2.82 -14.76
N ARG A 154 15.29 4.02 -14.53
CA ARG A 154 14.09 4.27 -13.71
C ARG A 154 13.09 5.09 -14.49
N GLY A 155 11.82 4.73 -14.39
CA GLY A 155 10.77 5.45 -15.10
C GLY A 155 10.45 6.81 -14.47
N PRO A 156 9.60 7.62 -15.13
CA PRO A 156 9.17 8.91 -14.61
C PRO A 156 8.45 8.79 -13.26
N GLY A 157 7.92 7.60 -12.95
CA GLY A 157 7.03 7.35 -11.83
C GLY A 157 5.60 7.76 -12.15
N LEU A 158 4.71 7.51 -11.18
CA LEU A 158 3.34 8.04 -11.25
C LEU A 158 3.33 9.46 -10.75
N TRP A 159 2.60 10.33 -11.44
CA TRP A 159 2.24 11.62 -10.87
C TRP A 159 1.17 11.38 -9.80
N ILE A 160 1.44 11.86 -8.59
CA ILE A 160 0.51 11.88 -7.46
C ILE A 160 0.34 13.35 -7.08
N PHE A 161 -0.89 13.76 -6.83
CA PHE A 161 -1.21 15.12 -6.42
C PHE A 161 -0.51 15.47 -5.09
N ASN A 162 0.03 16.69 -5.00
CA ASN A 162 0.70 17.16 -3.81
C ASN A 162 -0.30 17.82 -2.87
N ASN A 163 -0.77 17.09 -1.86
CA ASN A 163 -1.75 17.58 -0.88
C ASN A 163 -1.33 18.90 -0.19
N LEU A 164 -0.03 19.21 -0.11
CA LEU A 164 0.45 20.50 0.43
C LEU A 164 0.00 21.73 -0.38
N LEU A 165 -0.46 21.55 -1.63
CA LEU A 165 -1.04 22.63 -2.42
C LEU A 165 -2.43 23.05 -1.93
N LEU A 166 -3.14 22.21 -1.17
CA LEU A 166 -4.47 22.53 -0.63
C LEU A 166 -4.41 23.57 0.51
N HIS A 167 -3.22 23.83 1.05
CA HIS A 167 -2.96 24.89 2.03
C HIS A 167 -2.54 26.22 1.38
N ASP A 168 -2.69 26.35 0.05
CA ASP A 168 -2.35 27.55 -0.71
C ASP A 168 -3.63 28.10 -1.33
N GLU A 169 -4.08 29.25 -0.82
CA GLU A 169 -5.36 29.85 -1.23
C GLU A 169 -5.37 30.29 -2.69
N ASP A 170 -4.25 30.78 -3.24
CA ASP A 170 -4.14 31.14 -4.65
C ASP A 170 -4.24 29.91 -5.55
N TYR A 171 -3.62 28.79 -5.14
CA TYR A 171 -3.80 27.50 -5.82
C TYR A 171 -5.27 27.04 -5.77
N VAL A 172 -5.89 27.08 -4.58
CA VAL A 172 -7.28 26.65 -4.38
C VAL A 172 -8.23 27.49 -5.24
N GLN A 173 -8.10 28.82 -5.22
CA GLN A 173 -8.89 29.72 -6.07
C GLN A 173 -8.68 29.44 -7.56
N LYS A 174 -7.45 29.16 -8.01
CA LYS A 174 -7.16 28.83 -9.42
C LYS A 174 -7.81 27.51 -9.86
N ILE A 175 -7.88 26.50 -8.98
CA ILE A 175 -8.61 25.26 -9.25
C ILE A 175 -10.12 25.50 -9.26
N SER A 176 -10.67 26.25 -8.31
CA SER A 176 -12.11 26.56 -8.29
C SER A 176 -12.54 27.32 -9.55
N ARG A 177 -11.79 28.35 -9.96
CA ARG A 177 -12.02 29.09 -11.22
C ARG A 177 -11.89 28.19 -12.45
N LEU A 178 -10.97 27.23 -12.47
CA LEU A 178 -10.86 26.25 -13.56
C LEU A 178 -12.11 25.36 -13.61
N ILE A 179 -12.55 24.80 -12.49
CA ILE A 179 -13.72 23.90 -12.45
C ILE A 179 -14.98 24.64 -12.90
N GLU A 180 -15.25 25.84 -12.38
CA GLU A 180 -16.42 26.63 -12.81
C GLU A 180 -16.35 27.05 -14.27
N LYS A 181 -15.17 27.47 -14.77
CA LYS A 181 -14.99 27.78 -16.20
C LYS A 181 -15.23 26.57 -17.10
N GLU A 182 -14.84 25.37 -16.66
CA GLU A 182 -15.00 24.17 -17.47
C GLU A 182 -16.47 23.72 -17.55
N LYS A 183 -17.32 24.03 -16.56
CA LYS A 183 -18.76 23.73 -16.61
C LYS A 183 -19.51 24.44 -17.75
N SER A 184 -19.02 25.58 -18.25
CA SER A 184 -19.62 26.25 -19.42
C SER A 184 -19.12 25.72 -20.77
N CYS A 185 -18.27 24.69 -20.77
CA CYS A 185 -17.91 23.97 -21.98
C CYS A 185 -19.08 23.08 -22.42
N ARG A 186 -19.49 23.17 -23.69
CA ARG A 186 -20.57 22.37 -24.29
C ARG A 186 -20.47 20.86 -24.00
N LEU A 187 -19.26 20.29 -23.92
CA LEU A 187 -19.05 18.88 -23.57
C LEU A 187 -19.55 18.50 -22.16
N PHE A 188 -19.78 19.46 -21.26
CA PHE A 188 -20.33 19.21 -19.93
C PHE A 188 -21.73 18.58 -20.00
N ASP A 189 -22.49 18.91 -21.04
CA ASP A 189 -23.85 18.39 -21.29
C ASP A 189 -23.83 17.34 -22.41
N ASP A 190 -23.18 17.61 -23.55
CA ASP A 190 -23.17 16.72 -24.72
C ASP A 190 -22.35 15.42 -24.51
N GLU A 191 -21.21 15.46 -23.81
CA GLU A 191 -20.34 14.30 -23.59
C GLU A 191 -19.75 14.27 -22.16
N PRO A 192 -20.58 14.13 -21.10
CA PRO A 192 -20.16 14.41 -19.72
C PRO A 192 -18.96 13.56 -19.25
N LEU A 193 -18.89 12.28 -19.66
CA LEU A 193 -17.81 11.36 -19.28
C LEU A 193 -16.45 11.77 -19.89
N ILE A 194 -16.46 12.31 -21.11
CA ILE A 194 -15.27 12.79 -21.83
C ILE A 194 -14.83 14.14 -21.26
N TRP A 195 -15.79 15.04 -21.03
CA TRP A 195 -15.56 16.30 -20.33
C TRP A 195 -14.91 16.09 -18.96
N TYR A 196 -15.39 15.12 -18.18
CA TYR A 196 -14.89 14.87 -16.82
C TYR A 196 -13.43 14.40 -16.80
N ASP A 197 -13.05 13.47 -17.68
CA ASP A 197 -11.65 13.05 -17.81
C ASP A 197 -10.76 14.20 -18.33
N ASN A 198 -11.28 15.06 -19.21
CA ASN A 198 -10.59 16.27 -19.67
C ASN A 198 -10.39 17.29 -18.53
N LEU A 199 -11.38 17.51 -17.66
CA LEU A 199 -11.28 18.34 -16.46
C LEU A 199 -10.18 17.80 -15.53
N LYS A 200 -10.18 16.50 -15.23
CA LYS A 200 -9.12 15.87 -14.41
C LYS A 200 -7.74 16.03 -15.03
N PHE A 201 -7.62 15.93 -16.36
CA PHE A 201 -6.37 16.21 -17.06
C PHE A 201 -5.93 17.68 -16.93
N LYS A 202 -6.83 18.65 -17.12
CA LYS A 202 -6.53 20.08 -16.98
C LYS A 202 -6.09 20.44 -15.56
N ILE A 203 -6.79 19.92 -14.54
CA ILE A 203 -6.40 20.02 -13.12
C ILE A 203 -4.98 19.49 -12.91
N LYS A 204 -4.67 18.30 -13.44
CA LYS A 204 -3.34 17.67 -13.35
C LYS A 204 -2.23 18.51 -13.99
N GLN A 205 -2.48 19.17 -15.13
CA GLN A 205 -1.49 20.06 -15.74
C GLN A 205 -1.31 21.36 -14.95
N LEU A 206 -2.39 21.99 -14.49
CA LEU A 206 -2.33 23.18 -13.63
C LEU A 206 -1.55 22.88 -12.35
N SER A 207 -1.91 21.80 -11.65
CA SER A 207 -1.22 21.32 -10.44
C SER A 207 0.29 21.13 -10.64
N LYS A 208 0.69 20.53 -11.76
CA LYS A 208 2.11 20.32 -12.11
C LYS A 208 2.84 21.65 -12.33
N SER A 209 2.28 22.51 -13.19
CA SER A 209 2.87 23.81 -13.51
C SER A 209 3.01 24.68 -12.26
N TYR A 210 1.95 24.72 -11.44
CA TYR A 210 1.92 25.45 -10.18
C TYR A 210 2.99 24.94 -9.19
N ALA A 211 3.05 23.64 -8.95
CA ALA A 211 4.05 23.04 -8.06
C ALA A 211 5.49 23.27 -8.55
N GLN A 212 5.72 23.21 -9.87
CA GLN A 212 7.03 23.49 -10.46
C GLN A 212 7.44 24.95 -10.29
N ASN A 213 6.54 25.89 -10.57
CA ASN A 213 6.82 27.33 -10.43
C ASN A 213 6.98 27.73 -8.96
N LYS A 214 6.11 27.27 -8.06
CA LYS A 214 6.29 27.47 -6.61
C LYS A 214 7.61 26.90 -6.12
N SER A 215 7.99 25.68 -6.54
CA SER A 215 9.30 25.10 -6.17
C SER A 215 10.51 25.85 -6.76
N ARG A 216 10.37 26.52 -7.92
CA ARG A 216 11.42 27.38 -8.50
C ARG A 216 11.58 28.67 -7.67
N ILE A 217 10.46 29.34 -7.36
CA ILE A 217 10.44 30.58 -6.56
C ILE A 217 10.98 30.31 -5.16
N GLU A 218 10.45 29.31 -4.45
CA GLU A 218 10.89 28.95 -3.10
C GLU A 218 12.39 28.62 -3.04
N LYS A 219 12.96 27.97 -4.07
CA LYS A 219 14.41 27.71 -4.14
C LYS A 219 15.22 28.98 -4.39
N SER A 220 14.74 29.87 -5.26
CA SER A 220 15.38 31.16 -5.54
C SER A 220 15.44 32.01 -4.26
N GLU A 221 14.33 32.07 -3.52
CA GLU A 221 14.28 32.73 -2.21
C GLU A 221 15.20 32.07 -1.19
N TYR A 222 15.22 30.74 -1.10
CA TYR A 222 16.12 30.02 -0.19
C TYR A 222 17.59 30.38 -0.47
N PHE A 223 18.03 30.36 -1.73
CA PHE A 223 19.41 30.75 -2.08
C PHE A 223 19.71 32.22 -1.75
N LYS A 224 18.76 33.14 -1.98
CA LYS A 224 18.93 34.55 -1.57
C LYS A 224 19.08 34.69 -0.05
N ARG A 225 18.19 34.05 0.72
CA ARG A 225 18.20 34.05 2.19
C ARG A 225 19.44 33.37 2.77
N GLN A 226 19.91 32.29 2.15
CA GLN A 226 21.14 31.61 2.53
C GLN A 226 22.37 32.51 2.31
N ASN A 227 22.48 33.15 1.14
CA ASN A 227 23.58 34.09 0.87
C ASN A 227 23.56 35.30 1.81
N GLU A 228 22.38 35.79 2.20
CA GLU A 228 22.25 36.89 3.18
C GLU A 228 22.59 36.43 4.61
N TYR A 229 22.18 35.22 5.00
CA TYR A 229 22.56 34.60 6.27
C TYR A 229 24.08 34.39 6.37
N GLU A 230 24.73 33.90 5.31
CA GLU A 230 26.19 33.72 5.25
C GLU A 230 26.92 35.08 5.38
N LYS A 231 26.41 36.14 4.75
CA LYS A 231 26.92 37.52 4.93
C LYS A 231 26.77 38.02 6.36
N LEU A 232 25.57 37.95 6.95
CA LEU A 232 25.32 38.37 8.33
C LEU A 232 26.17 37.56 9.32
N SER A 233 26.31 36.25 9.11
CA SER A 233 27.18 35.39 9.92
C SER A 233 28.66 35.78 9.81
N SER A 234 29.13 36.27 8.66
CA SER A 234 30.51 36.78 8.50
C SER A 234 30.71 38.15 9.16
N MET A 235 29.69 39.01 9.15
CA MET A 235 29.72 40.31 9.83
C MET A 235 29.72 40.15 11.36
N ALA A 236 29.01 39.16 11.89
CA ALA A 236 29.01 38.81 13.32
C ALA A 236 30.42 38.53 13.86
N VAL A 237 31.27 37.86 13.08
CA VAL A 237 32.66 37.51 13.47
C VAL A 237 33.53 38.76 13.59
N ASN A 238 33.27 39.79 12.78
CA ASN A 238 34.07 41.03 12.73
C ASN A 238 33.50 42.16 13.61
N ASN A 239 32.37 41.91 14.29
CA ASN A 239 31.75 42.79 15.29
C ASN A 239 31.43 44.23 14.86
N VAL A 240 31.19 44.46 13.55
CA VAL A 240 30.77 45.76 13.01
C VAL A 240 29.25 45.77 12.80
N ASN A 241 28.54 46.52 13.64
CA ASN A 241 27.12 46.88 13.48
C ASN A 241 26.17 45.69 13.19
N PHE A 242 26.27 44.62 13.98
CA PHE A 242 25.56 43.36 13.76
C PHE A 242 24.09 43.40 14.23
N ASP A 243 23.15 43.25 13.29
CA ASP A 243 21.71 43.14 13.56
C ASP A 243 21.33 41.70 13.95
N VAL A 244 21.25 41.48 15.26
CA VAL A 244 20.87 40.20 15.88
C VAL A 244 19.45 39.78 15.48
N ASN A 245 18.49 40.73 15.46
CA ASN A 245 17.08 40.43 15.19
C ASN A 245 16.90 39.92 13.77
N LYS A 246 17.54 40.59 12.79
CA LYS A 246 17.53 40.16 11.39
C LYS A 246 18.22 38.82 11.19
N PHE A 247 19.28 38.53 11.94
CA PHE A 247 19.95 37.23 11.91
C PHE A 247 19.06 36.09 12.45
N GLU A 248 18.37 36.29 13.57
CA GLU A 248 17.44 35.30 14.12
C GLU A 248 16.20 35.08 13.24
N GLU A 249 15.64 36.17 12.69
CA GLU A 249 14.52 36.10 11.74
C GLU A 249 14.89 35.28 10.49
N MET A 250 16.09 35.51 9.94
CA MET A 250 16.60 34.76 8.79
C MET A 250 16.81 33.28 9.12
N LYS A 251 17.38 32.98 10.31
CA LYS A 251 17.58 31.61 10.82
C LYS A 251 16.25 30.87 10.97
N LEU A 252 15.20 31.52 11.49
CA LEU A 252 13.85 30.94 11.62
C LEU A 252 13.21 30.66 10.25
N LYS A 253 13.35 31.59 9.30
CA LYS A 253 12.86 31.43 7.91
C LYS A 253 13.56 30.27 7.17
N LEU A 254 14.87 30.10 7.35
CA LEU A 254 15.64 28.98 6.79
C LEU A 254 15.19 27.64 7.41
N LYS A 255 15.13 27.55 8.75
CA LYS A 255 14.66 26.35 9.47
C LYS A 255 13.27 25.90 9.00
N THR A 256 12.35 26.84 8.80
CA THR A 256 10.99 26.54 8.33
C THR A 256 10.96 25.88 6.95
N TYR A 257 11.87 26.30 6.06
CA TYR A 257 12.02 25.69 4.73
C TYR A 257 12.64 24.28 4.80
N GLU A 258 13.63 24.09 5.67
CA GLU A 258 14.31 22.82 5.87
C GLU A 258 13.39 21.77 6.51
N ASP A 259 12.61 22.16 7.53
CA ASP A 259 11.56 21.32 8.14
C ASP A 259 10.53 20.85 7.11
N LYS A 260 10.14 21.72 6.16
CA LYS A 260 9.23 21.39 5.05
C LYS A 260 9.87 20.39 4.08
N ILE A 261 11.16 20.52 3.77
CA ILE A 261 11.91 19.55 2.95
C ILE A 261 11.99 18.20 3.67
N CYS A 262 12.34 18.18 4.96
CA CYS A 262 12.46 16.99 5.79
C CYS A 262 11.12 16.24 5.92
N LYS A 263 10.02 16.95 6.26
CA LYS A 263 8.66 16.38 6.26
C LYS A 263 8.32 15.77 4.91
N GLY A 264 8.61 16.46 3.81
CA GLY A 264 8.43 15.94 2.47
C GLY A 264 9.29 14.71 2.15
N ALA A 265 10.53 14.64 2.66
CA ALA A 265 11.43 13.51 2.44
C ALA A 265 10.98 12.25 3.19
N ILE A 266 10.55 12.42 4.45
CA ILE A 266 9.95 11.35 5.28
C ILE A 266 8.67 10.81 4.66
N LEU A 267 7.88 11.66 3.99
CA LEU A 267 6.65 11.24 3.31
C LEU A 267 6.95 10.47 2.02
N ARG A 268 8.03 10.84 1.31
CA ARG A 268 8.50 10.15 0.09
C ARG A 268 9.25 8.83 0.34
N SER A 269 9.87 8.65 1.51
CA SER A 269 10.62 7.40 1.83
C SER A 269 9.71 6.20 2.09
N LYS A 270 8.43 6.43 2.41
CA LYS A 270 7.44 5.39 2.74
C LYS A 270 6.80 4.67 1.54
N ALA A 271 7.13 5.02 0.29
CA ALA A 271 6.31 4.67 -0.89
C ALA A 271 7.09 4.07 -2.08
N GLN A 272 7.59 2.83 -1.94
CA GLN A 272 8.21 2.00 -2.99
C GLN A 272 8.16 0.53 -2.45
N TRP A 273 7.97 -0.57 -3.18
CA TRP A 273 8.75 -1.18 -4.28
C TRP A 273 7.90 -2.17 -5.12
N ALA A 274 8.52 -2.74 -6.16
CA ALA A 274 7.94 -3.36 -7.36
C ALA A 274 9.06 -4.17 -8.09
N ILE A 275 8.89 -5.20 -8.94
CA ILE A 275 7.75 -6.00 -9.48
C ILE A 275 8.35 -7.27 -10.21
N ASP A 276 7.66 -8.36 -10.62
CA ASP A 276 6.90 -8.54 -11.89
C ASP A 276 6.49 -10.01 -12.20
N GLU A 277 5.42 -10.25 -12.99
CA GLU A 277 4.84 -11.54 -13.50
C GLU A 277 3.71 -12.25 -12.72
N LEU A 278 2.52 -12.30 -13.35
CA LEU A 278 1.62 -13.47 -13.46
C LEU A 278 0.39 -13.12 -14.33
N TYR A 279 -0.08 -14.02 -15.21
CA TYR A 279 -1.50 -14.31 -15.51
C TYR A 279 -1.61 -15.55 -16.42
N SER A 280 -2.50 -16.48 -16.09
CA SER A 280 -2.89 -17.62 -16.96
C SER A 280 -4.32 -18.04 -16.64
N SER A 281 -5.15 -18.23 -17.66
CA SER A 281 -6.59 -18.50 -17.54
C SER A 281 -6.91 -19.98 -17.34
N THR A 282 -8.04 -20.25 -16.69
CA THR A 282 -8.76 -21.54 -16.68
C THR A 282 -10.23 -21.29 -16.99
N VAL A 283 -10.89 -22.25 -17.64
CA VAL A 283 -12.29 -22.15 -18.07
C VAL A 283 -13.20 -22.80 -17.03
N ILE A 284 -14.35 -22.20 -16.73
CA ILE A 284 -15.34 -22.75 -15.79
C ILE A 284 -16.32 -23.72 -16.46
N ASN A 285 -16.93 -24.61 -15.67
CA ASN A 285 -18.00 -25.50 -16.11
C ASN A 285 -19.37 -24.96 -15.62
N LYS A 286 -20.22 -24.51 -16.56
CA LYS A 286 -21.51 -23.87 -16.25
C LYS A 286 -22.58 -24.82 -15.72
N ASP A 287 -22.50 -26.12 -15.98
CA ASP A 287 -23.46 -27.08 -15.42
C ASP A 287 -23.09 -27.44 -13.99
N LYS A 288 -21.78 -27.56 -13.71
CA LYS A 288 -21.28 -27.64 -12.32
C LYS A 288 -21.56 -26.40 -11.49
N ALA A 289 -21.57 -25.22 -12.12
CA ALA A 289 -22.02 -23.99 -11.47
C ALA A 289 -23.49 -24.06 -11.04
N LYS A 290 -24.40 -24.60 -11.86
CA LYS A 290 -25.81 -24.79 -11.45
C LYS A 290 -25.92 -25.79 -10.30
N GLU A 291 -25.27 -26.95 -10.42
CA GLU A 291 -25.26 -28.03 -9.42
C GLU A 291 -24.86 -27.52 -8.03
N ILE A 292 -23.77 -26.76 -7.90
CA ILE A 292 -23.37 -26.24 -6.58
C ILE A 292 -24.25 -25.07 -6.08
N LEU A 293 -24.87 -24.32 -6.99
CA LEU A 293 -25.77 -23.22 -6.63
C LEU A 293 -27.13 -23.73 -6.12
N GLU A 294 -27.50 -25.00 -6.32
CA GLU A 294 -28.72 -25.59 -5.74
C GLU A 294 -28.70 -25.57 -4.19
N TYR A 295 -27.52 -25.65 -3.57
CA TYR A 295 -27.35 -25.57 -2.12
C TYR A 295 -27.63 -24.19 -1.50
N ILE A 296 -27.73 -23.12 -2.30
CA ILE A 296 -28.18 -21.80 -1.82
C ILE A 296 -29.72 -21.80 -1.72
N SER A 297 -30.26 -21.58 -0.51
CA SER A 297 -31.70 -21.36 -0.27
C SER A 297 -32.01 -19.91 0.09
N GLU A 298 -31.01 -19.22 0.61
CA GLU A 298 -31.05 -17.86 1.13
C GLU A 298 -31.15 -16.86 -0.03
N LYS A 299 -31.98 -15.84 0.12
CA LYS A 299 -32.19 -14.79 -0.89
C LYS A 299 -32.26 -13.41 -0.26
N VAL A 300 -31.96 -12.38 -1.05
CA VAL A 300 -32.22 -10.99 -0.71
C VAL A 300 -33.72 -10.82 -0.48
N SER A 301 -34.13 -10.18 0.62
CA SER A 301 -35.55 -9.86 0.87
C SER A 301 -36.01 -8.74 -0.05
N ASP A 302 -37.32 -8.62 -0.28
CA ASP A 302 -37.87 -7.55 -1.11
C ASP A 302 -37.45 -6.16 -0.60
N GLU A 303 -37.50 -5.93 0.71
CA GLU A 303 -37.02 -4.71 1.37
C GLU A 303 -35.51 -4.43 1.14
N ASP A 304 -34.64 -5.45 1.27
CA ASP A 304 -33.21 -5.27 1.00
C ASP A 304 -32.95 -5.01 -0.49
N SER A 305 -33.74 -5.63 -1.36
CA SER A 305 -33.68 -5.46 -2.81
C SER A 305 -34.07 -4.03 -3.20
N GLU A 306 -35.21 -3.52 -2.72
CA GLU A 306 -35.63 -2.14 -2.92
C GLU A 306 -34.55 -1.13 -2.48
N ASN A 307 -33.95 -1.36 -1.31
CA ASN A 307 -32.86 -0.53 -0.79
C ASN A 307 -31.61 -0.56 -1.69
N LEU A 308 -31.25 -1.73 -2.23
CA LEU A 308 -30.12 -1.89 -3.18
C LEU A 308 -30.37 -1.15 -4.50
N GLU A 309 -31.62 -1.15 -4.99
CA GLU A 309 -32.04 -0.56 -6.28
C GLU A 309 -32.31 0.96 -6.23
N THR A 310 -32.19 1.61 -5.07
CA THR A 310 -32.33 3.08 -4.94
C THR A 310 -31.35 3.87 -5.81
N ASP A 311 -31.70 5.08 -6.25
CA ASP A 311 -30.76 5.98 -6.95
C ASP A 311 -29.57 6.37 -6.07
N LEU A 312 -28.44 6.74 -6.70
CA LEU A 312 -27.28 7.25 -5.97
C LEU A 312 -27.56 8.66 -5.43
N THR A 313 -27.37 8.86 -4.12
CA THR A 313 -27.62 10.17 -3.49
C THR A 313 -26.33 10.98 -3.26
N LEU A 314 -26.44 12.32 -3.27
CA LEU A 314 -25.33 13.21 -2.87
C LEU A 314 -24.83 12.91 -1.44
N HIS A 315 -25.72 12.47 -0.55
CA HIS A 315 -25.38 12.04 0.81
C HIS A 315 -24.48 10.80 0.80
N GLU A 316 -24.83 9.76 0.03
CA GLU A 316 -23.99 8.57 -0.13
C GLU A 316 -22.63 8.89 -0.75
N ILE A 317 -22.59 9.74 -1.79
CA ILE A 317 -21.34 10.22 -2.42
C ILE A 317 -20.45 10.91 -1.37
N LYS A 318 -21.02 11.81 -0.57
CA LYS A 318 -20.31 12.51 0.52
C LYS A 318 -19.82 11.56 1.59
N SER A 319 -20.70 10.70 2.13
CA SER A 319 -20.38 9.73 3.17
C SER A 319 -19.31 8.74 2.73
N SER A 320 -19.42 8.25 1.48
CA SER A 320 -18.44 7.37 0.84
C SER A 320 -17.07 8.04 0.74
N LEU A 321 -16.97 9.25 0.17
CA LEU A 321 -15.71 9.99 0.03
C LEU A 321 -15.07 10.33 1.38
N PHE A 322 -15.83 10.93 2.30
CA PHE A 322 -15.29 11.39 3.59
C PHE A 322 -14.94 10.23 4.53
N GLY A 323 -15.57 9.07 4.36
CA GLY A 323 -15.21 7.82 5.06
C GLY A 323 -13.95 7.12 4.51
N MET A 324 -13.33 7.60 3.44
CA MET A 324 -12.10 7.00 2.90
C MET A 324 -10.86 7.37 3.74
N SER A 325 -9.92 6.43 3.87
CA SER A 325 -8.65 6.70 4.53
C SER A 325 -7.81 7.70 3.74
N LYS A 326 -7.39 8.78 4.42
CA LYS A 326 -6.43 9.78 3.93
C LYS A 326 -5.01 9.20 3.79
N ASN A 327 -4.14 9.89 3.06
CA ASN A 327 -2.74 9.55 2.77
C ASN A 327 -2.54 8.18 2.09
N LYS A 328 -3.51 7.73 1.28
CA LYS A 328 -3.41 6.54 0.43
C LYS A 328 -2.99 6.91 -0.99
N SER A 329 -2.36 5.97 -1.70
CA SER A 329 -1.98 6.20 -3.10
C SER A 329 -3.23 6.24 -4.02
N PRO A 330 -3.35 7.25 -4.90
CA PRO A 330 -4.44 7.36 -5.87
C PRO A 330 -4.21 6.45 -7.09
N GLY A 331 -5.20 6.43 -8.00
CA GLY A 331 -5.11 5.74 -9.28
C GLY A 331 -4.28 6.49 -10.35
N PRO A 332 -4.39 6.11 -11.65
CA PRO A 332 -3.62 6.68 -12.75
C PRO A 332 -3.79 8.20 -12.96
N ASP A 333 -4.95 8.75 -12.62
CA ASP A 333 -5.18 10.19 -12.68
C ASP A 333 -4.29 10.95 -11.68
N GLY A 334 -3.98 10.35 -10.54
CA GLY A 334 -3.14 10.89 -9.48
C GLY A 334 -3.87 11.77 -8.48
N LEU A 335 -5.21 11.90 -8.56
CA LEU A 335 -5.99 12.74 -7.66
C LEU A 335 -6.32 12.01 -6.36
N THR A 336 -6.06 12.67 -5.23
CA THR A 336 -6.13 12.08 -3.88
C THR A 336 -7.50 12.27 -3.23
N VAL A 337 -7.76 11.52 -2.15
CA VAL A 337 -8.97 11.69 -1.33
C VAL A 337 -9.05 13.11 -0.79
N GLU A 338 -7.92 13.67 -0.33
CA GLU A 338 -7.85 15.02 0.21
C GLU A 338 -8.21 16.09 -0.83
N PHE A 339 -7.79 15.90 -2.09
CA PHE A 339 -8.18 16.79 -3.19
C PHE A 339 -9.70 16.83 -3.35
N PHE A 340 -10.35 15.66 -3.48
CA PHE A 340 -11.80 15.60 -3.65
C PHE A 340 -12.58 16.05 -2.41
N CYS A 341 -12.10 15.78 -1.20
CA CYS A 341 -12.71 16.33 0.02
C CYS A 341 -12.65 17.87 0.05
N ASN A 342 -11.52 18.47 -0.32
CA ASN A 342 -11.34 19.92 -0.32
C ASN A 342 -12.27 20.62 -1.33
N PHE A 343 -12.42 20.05 -2.53
CA PHE A 343 -13.25 20.59 -3.60
C PHE A 343 -14.65 19.95 -3.66
N PHE A 344 -15.11 19.26 -2.61
CA PHE A 344 -16.40 18.55 -2.64
C PHE A 344 -17.60 19.48 -2.93
N HIS A 345 -17.53 20.73 -2.49
CA HIS A 345 -18.53 21.76 -2.79
C HIS A 345 -18.69 22.07 -4.28
N LEU A 346 -17.68 21.76 -5.11
CA LEU A 346 -17.74 21.88 -6.58
C LEU A 346 -17.99 20.52 -7.24
N PHE A 347 -17.40 19.45 -6.69
CA PHE A 347 -17.47 18.10 -7.25
C PHE A 347 -18.73 17.31 -6.88
N GLY A 348 -19.51 17.69 -5.86
CA GLY A 348 -20.69 16.94 -5.41
C GLY A 348 -21.71 16.70 -6.53
N GLU A 349 -22.21 17.78 -7.13
CA GLU A 349 -23.13 17.73 -8.26
C GLU A 349 -22.48 17.15 -9.53
N ILE A 350 -21.18 17.39 -9.73
CA ILE A 350 -20.43 16.77 -10.84
C ILE A 350 -20.42 15.25 -10.69
N PHE A 351 -20.15 14.73 -9.49
CA PHE A 351 -20.18 13.29 -9.24
C PHE A 351 -21.58 12.72 -9.45
N LEU A 352 -22.63 13.39 -8.97
CA LEU A 352 -24.01 12.94 -9.16
C LEU A 352 -24.37 12.85 -10.65
N LYS A 353 -24.09 13.90 -11.43
CA LYS A 353 -24.29 13.91 -12.90
C LYS A 353 -23.48 12.82 -13.61
N ILE A 354 -22.19 12.71 -13.31
CA ILE A 354 -21.29 11.75 -13.96
C ILE A 354 -21.64 10.31 -13.59
N PHE A 355 -22.03 10.04 -12.34
CA PHE A 355 -22.39 8.68 -11.93
C PHE A 355 -23.74 8.27 -12.54
N LYS A 356 -24.70 9.17 -12.67
CA LYS A 356 -25.95 8.92 -13.41
C LYS A 356 -25.67 8.57 -14.88
N VAL A 357 -24.81 9.32 -15.58
CA VAL A 357 -24.45 9.01 -16.98
C VAL A 357 -23.67 7.68 -17.09
N ILE A 358 -22.82 7.34 -16.10
CA ILE A 358 -22.16 6.01 -16.03
C ILE A 358 -23.19 4.89 -15.86
N GLU A 359 -24.25 5.13 -15.09
CA GLU A 359 -25.34 4.19 -14.86
C GLU A 359 -26.15 3.96 -16.13
N GLU A 360 -26.54 5.04 -16.81
CA GLU A 360 -27.31 5.03 -18.07
C GLU A 360 -26.52 4.40 -19.23
N GLU A 361 -25.28 4.83 -19.45
CA GLU A 361 -24.40 4.34 -20.54
C GLU A 361 -23.69 3.02 -20.21
N HIS A 362 -23.88 2.50 -19.00
CA HIS A 362 -23.26 1.25 -18.51
C HIS A 362 -21.72 1.20 -18.62
N ILE A 363 -21.06 2.37 -18.59
CA ILE A 363 -19.62 2.49 -18.84
C ILE A 363 -18.96 3.55 -17.95
N LEU A 364 -17.97 3.12 -17.17
CA LEU A 364 -17.08 4.01 -16.41
C LEU A 364 -16.30 4.96 -17.33
N THR A 365 -15.87 6.13 -16.85
CA THR A 365 -14.99 7.02 -17.65
C THR A 365 -13.67 6.34 -18.02
N LYS A 366 -13.01 6.83 -19.07
CA LYS A 366 -11.76 6.22 -19.58
C LYS A 366 -10.70 6.13 -18.47
N SER A 367 -10.56 7.14 -17.60
CA SER A 367 -9.60 7.08 -16.50
C SER A 367 -10.00 6.11 -15.38
N MET A 368 -11.30 5.96 -15.09
CA MET A 368 -11.81 5.00 -14.10
C MET A 368 -11.61 3.53 -14.53
N ARG A 369 -11.65 3.25 -15.85
CA ARG A 369 -11.42 1.89 -16.39
C ARG A 369 -9.97 1.40 -16.30
N HIS A 370 -9.02 2.25 -15.90
CA HIS A 370 -7.61 1.88 -15.78
C HIS A 370 -7.16 1.73 -14.32
N GLY A 371 -6.64 0.55 -13.98
CA GLY A 371 -5.92 0.31 -12.73
C GLY A 371 -4.40 0.34 -12.92
N ILE A 372 -3.67 0.58 -11.83
CA ILE A 372 -2.23 0.31 -11.78
C ILE A 372 -1.93 -0.71 -10.69
N ILE A 373 -1.39 -1.85 -11.08
CA ILE A 373 -0.97 -2.90 -10.15
C ILE A 373 0.40 -2.54 -9.58
N ASN A 374 0.47 -2.42 -8.26
CA ASN A 374 1.70 -2.26 -7.50
C ASN A 374 1.87 -3.47 -6.59
N LEU A 375 2.89 -4.31 -6.82
CA LEU A 375 3.16 -5.44 -5.94
C LEU A 375 3.65 -4.95 -4.56
N VAL A 376 3.27 -5.64 -3.49
CA VAL A 376 3.72 -5.39 -2.12
C VAL A 376 4.27 -6.69 -1.54
N TYR A 377 5.50 -6.66 -1.05
CA TYR A 377 6.17 -7.84 -0.49
C TYR A 377 5.45 -8.33 0.77
N LYS A 378 5.25 -9.66 0.90
CA LYS A 378 4.56 -10.30 2.04
C LYS A 378 5.39 -10.35 3.32
N ASN A 379 6.62 -9.81 3.31
CA ASN A 379 7.61 -9.90 4.40
C ASN A 379 8.00 -11.34 4.78
N LYS A 380 7.83 -12.32 3.88
CA LYS A 380 8.19 -13.74 4.05
C LYS A 380 8.69 -14.33 2.74
N GLY A 381 9.69 -15.22 2.80
CA GLY A 381 10.27 -15.94 1.65
C GLY A 381 11.42 -15.21 0.94
N ASP A 382 11.76 -15.65 -0.28
CA ASP A 382 12.70 -14.95 -1.16
C ASP A 382 12.01 -13.79 -1.90
N LYS A 383 12.68 -12.63 -1.99
CA LYS A 383 12.23 -11.45 -2.74
C LYS A 383 12.35 -11.59 -4.26
N ASN A 384 13.08 -12.59 -4.75
CA ASN A 384 13.11 -12.92 -6.18
C ASN A 384 11.89 -13.76 -6.62
N LEU A 385 11.09 -14.28 -5.68
CA LEU A 385 9.95 -15.15 -5.97
C LEU A 385 8.61 -14.41 -5.81
N LEU A 386 7.84 -14.38 -6.90
CA LEU A 386 6.65 -13.54 -7.05
C LEU A 386 5.46 -13.96 -6.22
N LYS A 387 5.37 -15.26 -5.92
CA LYS A 387 4.43 -15.82 -4.94
C LYS A 387 4.51 -15.14 -3.56
N ASN A 388 5.65 -14.50 -3.25
CA ASN A 388 5.90 -13.78 -2.01
C ASN A 388 5.48 -12.29 -2.06
N PHE A 389 4.79 -11.85 -3.10
CA PHE A 389 4.20 -10.51 -3.21
C PHE A 389 2.66 -10.58 -3.31
N ARG A 390 1.99 -9.47 -3.00
CA ARG A 390 0.55 -9.25 -3.19
C ARG A 390 0.31 -8.16 -4.24
N PRO A 391 -0.51 -8.38 -5.28
CA PRO A 391 -0.87 -7.33 -6.23
C PRO A 391 -1.93 -6.39 -5.66
N ILE A 392 -1.59 -5.12 -5.44
CA ILE A 392 -2.56 -4.10 -5.04
C ILE A 392 -2.90 -3.21 -6.22
N SER A 393 -4.19 -3.16 -6.56
CA SER A 393 -4.72 -2.29 -7.62
C SER A 393 -4.93 -0.87 -7.10
N LEU A 394 -4.14 0.06 -7.64
CA LEU A 394 -4.31 1.49 -7.47
C LEU A 394 -5.40 1.99 -8.43
N LEU A 395 -6.61 2.15 -7.89
CA LEU A 395 -7.80 2.63 -8.59
C LEU A 395 -8.08 4.11 -8.25
N CYS A 396 -8.67 4.85 -9.20
CA CYS A 396 -9.04 6.26 -9.03
C CYS A 396 -10.02 6.45 -7.85
N VAL A 397 -9.97 7.62 -7.21
CA VAL A 397 -10.76 7.87 -5.99
C VAL A 397 -12.25 7.96 -6.28
N ASP A 398 -12.61 8.55 -7.42
CA ASP A 398 -13.97 8.65 -7.93
C ASP A 398 -14.60 7.28 -8.23
N TYR A 399 -13.89 6.36 -8.90
CA TYR A 399 -14.29 4.95 -9.02
C TYR A 399 -14.53 4.32 -7.63
N LYS A 400 -13.63 4.59 -6.67
CA LYS A 400 -13.76 4.08 -5.29
C LYS A 400 -14.96 4.67 -4.56
N ILE A 401 -15.48 5.85 -4.93
CA ILE A 401 -16.70 6.41 -4.33
C ILE A 401 -17.87 5.47 -4.67
N ILE A 402 -18.11 5.21 -5.95
CA ILE A 402 -19.19 4.33 -6.43
C ILE A 402 -19.05 2.93 -5.82
N ALA A 403 -17.87 2.32 -5.93
CA ALA A 403 -17.62 0.98 -5.40
C ALA A 403 -17.78 0.89 -3.87
N ARG A 404 -17.54 1.99 -3.14
CA ARG A 404 -17.79 2.05 -1.69
C ARG A 404 -19.27 2.28 -1.35
N ILE A 405 -20.05 2.97 -2.19
CA ILE A 405 -21.52 3.03 -2.02
C ILE A 405 -22.09 1.62 -2.17
N MET A 406 -21.77 0.92 -3.26
CA MET A 406 -22.20 -0.48 -3.48
C MET A 406 -21.75 -1.41 -2.34
N SER A 407 -20.50 -1.28 -1.87
CA SER A 407 -20.01 -1.99 -0.69
C SER A 407 -20.83 -1.68 0.56
N ASN A 408 -21.18 -0.42 0.80
CA ASN A 408 -21.93 -0.02 1.99
C ASN A 408 -23.37 -0.53 1.98
N ARG A 409 -24.06 -0.52 0.82
CA ARG A 409 -25.39 -1.16 0.70
C ARG A 409 -25.30 -2.66 0.95
N LEU A 410 -24.36 -3.35 0.29
CA LEU A 410 -24.18 -4.80 0.41
C LEU A 410 -23.83 -5.29 1.85
N LYS A 411 -23.15 -4.47 2.67
CA LYS A 411 -22.81 -4.83 4.07
C LYS A 411 -24.00 -5.16 4.96
N PHE A 412 -25.16 -4.54 4.72
CA PHE A 412 -26.34 -4.74 5.56
C PHE A 412 -27.13 -6.00 5.16
N VAL A 413 -26.98 -6.44 3.91
CA VAL A 413 -27.65 -7.62 3.35
C VAL A 413 -26.83 -8.89 3.62
N LEU A 414 -25.49 -8.81 3.53
CA LEU A 414 -24.59 -9.96 3.73
C LEU A 414 -24.89 -10.84 4.97
N PRO A 415 -25.09 -10.30 6.20
CA PRO A 415 -25.33 -11.12 7.38
C PRO A 415 -26.56 -12.03 7.30
N LYS A 416 -27.51 -11.71 6.41
CA LYS A 416 -28.76 -12.46 6.17
C LYS A 416 -28.60 -13.54 5.09
N LEU A 417 -27.60 -13.41 4.21
CA LEU A 417 -27.36 -14.32 3.09
C LEU A 417 -26.31 -15.40 3.39
N VAL A 418 -25.33 -15.09 4.24
CA VAL A 418 -24.15 -15.93 4.44
C VAL A 418 -24.15 -16.67 5.77
N SER A 419 -23.78 -17.95 5.71
CA SER A 419 -23.55 -18.86 6.82
C SER A 419 -22.87 -18.17 8.00
N SER A 420 -23.36 -18.41 9.22
CA SER A 420 -22.76 -17.91 10.47
C SER A 420 -21.28 -18.27 10.61
N PHE A 421 -20.83 -19.33 9.95
CA PHE A 421 -19.45 -19.81 9.98
C PHE A 421 -18.47 -19.04 9.08
N GLN A 422 -18.94 -18.12 8.24
CA GLN A 422 -18.11 -17.16 7.51
C GLN A 422 -18.06 -15.83 8.26
N THR A 423 -16.89 -15.42 8.76
CA THR A 423 -16.75 -14.16 9.54
C THR A 423 -16.16 -13.00 8.75
N CYS A 424 -15.50 -13.23 7.62
CA CYS A 424 -14.83 -12.14 6.92
C CYS A 424 -15.82 -11.17 6.26
N CYS A 425 -15.59 -9.87 6.46
CA CYS A 425 -16.39 -8.77 5.89
C CYS A 425 -17.87 -8.73 6.30
N ILE A 426 -18.31 -9.55 7.24
CA ILE A 426 -19.70 -9.57 7.71
C ILE A 426 -19.88 -8.58 8.86
N LEU A 427 -20.93 -7.77 8.81
CA LEU A 427 -21.24 -6.83 9.88
C LEU A 427 -21.64 -7.60 11.16
N GLY A 428 -20.97 -7.30 12.28
CA GLY A 428 -21.25 -7.94 13.57
C GLY A 428 -20.55 -9.27 13.82
N ARG A 429 -19.58 -9.69 12.99
CA ARG A 429 -18.74 -10.89 13.20
C ARG A 429 -17.25 -10.50 13.26
N ASP A 430 -16.47 -11.13 14.12
CA ASP A 430 -15.03 -10.93 14.25
C ASP A 430 -14.23 -12.20 13.90
N ILE A 431 -12.95 -12.05 13.56
CA ILE A 431 -12.05 -13.20 13.32
C ILE A 431 -11.77 -13.99 14.60
N ALA A 432 -11.85 -13.34 15.76
CA ALA A 432 -11.77 -13.97 17.07
C ALA A 432 -12.88 -15.00 17.29
N ASP A 433 -14.08 -14.80 16.73
CA ASP A 433 -15.21 -15.73 16.86
C ASP A 433 -14.89 -17.07 16.18
N THR A 434 -14.40 -17.01 14.93
CA THR A 434 -13.94 -18.20 14.20
C THR A 434 -12.77 -18.87 14.92
N THR A 435 -11.79 -18.08 15.36
CA THR A 435 -10.56 -18.62 15.98
C THR A 435 -10.87 -19.33 17.29
N SER A 436 -11.74 -18.75 18.13
CA SER A 436 -12.20 -19.35 19.39
C SER A 436 -13.05 -20.59 19.11
N SER A 437 -14.02 -20.52 18.20
CA SER A 437 -14.87 -21.69 17.86
C SER A 437 -14.05 -22.89 17.37
N ILE A 438 -13.01 -22.66 16.56
CA ILE A 438 -12.11 -23.73 16.10
C ILE A 438 -11.29 -24.29 17.27
N ARG A 439 -10.76 -23.44 18.15
CA ARG A 439 -9.99 -23.87 19.33
C ARG A 439 -10.85 -24.71 20.27
N ASP A 440 -12.02 -24.22 20.63
CA ASP A 440 -12.91 -24.84 21.60
C ASP A 440 -13.46 -26.17 21.07
N LEU A 441 -13.70 -26.28 19.74
CA LEU A 441 -14.03 -27.53 19.08
C LEU A 441 -12.88 -28.55 19.14
N ILE A 442 -11.63 -28.14 18.88
CA ILE A 442 -10.46 -29.01 19.01
C ILE A 442 -10.30 -29.48 20.46
N GLU A 443 -10.46 -28.58 21.44
CA GLU A 443 -10.37 -28.92 22.86
C GLU A 443 -11.42 -29.96 23.28
N ILE A 444 -12.66 -29.86 22.78
CA ILE A 444 -13.70 -30.88 23.01
C ILE A 444 -13.33 -32.22 22.36
N ILE A 445 -12.87 -32.21 21.10
CA ILE A 445 -12.49 -33.42 20.36
C ILE A 445 -11.40 -34.20 21.10
N GLU A 446 -10.35 -33.51 21.55
CA GLU A 446 -9.21 -34.13 22.23
C GLU A 446 -9.57 -34.59 23.66
N ASN A 447 -10.40 -33.85 24.39
CA ASN A 447 -10.81 -34.22 25.76
C ASN A 447 -11.79 -35.41 25.79
N ASP A 448 -12.70 -35.49 24.83
CA ASP A 448 -13.72 -36.55 24.74
C ASP A 448 -13.30 -37.71 23.80
N ASP A 449 -12.05 -37.71 23.30
CA ASP A 449 -11.44 -38.70 22.39
C ASP A 449 -12.28 -39.02 21.13
N LEU A 450 -12.90 -38.00 20.55
CA LEU A 450 -13.84 -38.15 19.42
C LEU A 450 -13.10 -38.41 18.10
N GLU A 451 -13.61 -39.31 17.25
CA GLU A 451 -13.05 -39.49 15.90
C GLU A 451 -13.30 -38.21 15.08
N ALA A 452 -12.22 -37.52 14.70
CA ALA A 452 -12.33 -36.31 13.90
C ALA A 452 -11.13 -36.10 12.95
N TYR A 453 -11.40 -35.37 11.86
CA TYR A 453 -10.42 -34.96 10.86
C TYR A 453 -10.63 -33.49 10.53
N LEU A 454 -9.55 -32.70 10.64
CA LEU A 454 -9.49 -31.30 10.26
C LEU A 454 -8.80 -31.16 8.90
N ILE A 455 -9.53 -30.63 7.92
CA ILE A 455 -9.04 -30.32 6.58
C ILE A 455 -8.88 -28.80 6.47
N LYS A 456 -7.63 -28.34 6.35
CA LYS A 456 -7.31 -26.92 6.09
C LYS A 456 -7.12 -26.73 4.59
N VAL A 457 -7.87 -25.81 3.99
CA VAL A 457 -7.88 -25.56 2.55
C VAL A 457 -7.29 -24.17 2.26
N ASP A 458 -6.16 -24.14 1.56
CA ASP A 458 -5.54 -22.92 1.02
C ASP A 458 -5.93 -22.78 -0.46
N GLN A 459 -6.52 -21.64 -0.85
CA GLN A 459 -6.87 -21.39 -2.26
C GLN A 459 -5.74 -20.69 -3.03
N GLU A 460 -5.45 -21.16 -4.25
CA GLU A 460 -4.48 -20.51 -5.13
C GLU A 460 -4.99 -19.15 -5.63
N LYS A 461 -4.61 -18.07 -4.93
CA LYS A 461 -4.90 -16.68 -5.36
C LYS A 461 -6.40 -16.40 -5.53
N ALA A 462 -7.17 -16.74 -4.51
CA ALA A 462 -8.62 -16.58 -4.40
C ALA A 462 -9.21 -15.38 -5.19
N PHE A 463 -8.78 -14.15 -4.88
CA PHE A 463 -9.24 -12.92 -5.54
C PHE A 463 -8.89 -12.82 -7.02
N ASP A 464 -7.72 -13.33 -7.42
CA ASP A 464 -7.22 -13.24 -8.80
C ASP A 464 -7.89 -14.26 -9.73
N LYS A 465 -8.50 -15.33 -9.17
CA LYS A 465 -9.12 -16.42 -9.92
C LYS A 465 -10.64 -16.34 -10.07
N VAL A 466 -11.33 -15.44 -9.35
CA VAL A 466 -12.79 -15.30 -9.46
C VAL A 466 -13.18 -15.06 -10.92
N ASP A 467 -13.92 -16.01 -11.48
CA ASP A 467 -14.54 -15.89 -12.79
C ASP A 467 -15.78 -14.98 -12.73
N HIS A 468 -15.98 -14.14 -13.75
CA HIS A 468 -17.07 -13.17 -13.76
C HIS A 468 -18.42 -13.80 -14.11
N ASP A 469 -18.46 -14.82 -14.97
CA ASP A 469 -19.70 -15.53 -15.28
C ASP A 469 -20.20 -16.26 -14.03
N TYR A 470 -19.31 -16.94 -13.29
CA TYR A 470 -19.68 -17.57 -12.02
C TYR A 470 -20.14 -16.55 -10.97
N LEU A 471 -19.46 -15.40 -10.84
CA LEU A 471 -19.87 -14.32 -9.95
C LEU A 471 -21.31 -13.84 -10.26
N PHE A 472 -21.68 -13.68 -11.53
CA PHE A 472 -23.04 -13.25 -11.86
C PHE A 472 -24.08 -14.35 -11.64
N LEU A 473 -23.79 -15.62 -11.92
CA LEU A 473 -24.66 -16.74 -11.56
C LEU A 473 -24.93 -16.82 -10.05
N VAL A 474 -23.90 -16.56 -9.22
CA VAL A 474 -24.04 -16.47 -7.75
C VAL A 474 -24.97 -15.32 -7.35
N LEU A 475 -24.78 -14.12 -7.91
CA LEU A 475 -25.63 -12.95 -7.60
C LEU A 475 -27.09 -13.16 -8.05
N GLU A 476 -27.30 -13.76 -9.21
CA GLU A 476 -28.63 -14.13 -9.71
C GLU A 476 -29.30 -15.18 -8.80
N LYS A 477 -28.56 -16.18 -8.31
CA LYS A 477 -29.08 -17.20 -7.38
C LYS A 477 -29.53 -16.61 -6.04
N PHE A 478 -28.78 -15.66 -5.49
CA PHE A 478 -29.17 -14.90 -4.29
C PHE A 478 -30.33 -13.92 -4.53
N GLY A 479 -30.72 -13.65 -5.77
CA GLY A 479 -31.83 -12.76 -6.10
C GLY A 479 -31.50 -11.27 -6.02
N PHE A 480 -30.24 -10.87 -6.28
CA PHE A 480 -29.89 -9.45 -6.36
C PHE A 480 -30.63 -8.74 -7.51
N GLY A 481 -31.07 -7.51 -7.27
CA GLY A 481 -31.79 -6.70 -8.25
C GLY A 481 -30.97 -6.30 -9.49
N PRO A 482 -31.65 -5.98 -10.61
CA PRO A 482 -30.99 -5.72 -11.89
C PRO A 482 -30.04 -4.51 -11.86
N LYS A 483 -30.37 -3.42 -11.15
CA LYS A 483 -29.55 -2.21 -11.09
C LYS A 483 -28.30 -2.42 -10.25
N PHE A 484 -28.39 -3.11 -9.12
CA PHE A 484 -27.22 -3.49 -8.33
C PHE A 484 -26.30 -4.42 -9.13
N MET A 485 -26.84 -5.45 -9.79
CA MET A 485 -26.06 -6.30 -10.68
C MET A 485 -25.42 -5.50 -11.82
N GLN A 486 -26.12 -4.51 -12.37
CA GLN A 486 -25.60 -3.65 -13.43
C GLN A 486 -24.43 -2.79 -12.94
N TRP A 487 -24.48 -2.23 -11.73
CA TRP A 487 -23.33 -1.57 -11.10
C TRP A 487 -22.11 -2.49 -10.94
N ILE A 488 -22.33 -3.76 -10.59
CA ILE A 488 -21.25 -4.74 -10.55
C ILE A 488 -20.70 -5.03 -11.96
N LYS A 489 -21.55 -5.17 -12.99
CA LYS A 489 -21.14 -5.32 -14.41
C LYS A 489 -20.31 -4.13 -14.90
N ILE A 490 -20.72 -2.90 -14.59
CA ILE A 490 -20.01 -1.65 -14.91
C ILE A 490 -18.57 -1.66 -14.36
N PHE A 491 -18.33 -2.25 -13.18
CA PHE A 491 -16.98 -2.34 -12.61
C PHE A 491 -16.02 -3.28 -13.36
N TYR A 492 -16.50 -4.17 -14.22
CA TYR A 492 -15.69 -5.09 -15.02
C TYR A 492 -15.77 -4.81 -16.53
N ASN A 493 -16.72 -4.00 -16.99
CA ASN A 493 -16.84 -3.58 -18.39
C ASN A 493 -15.60 -2.81 -18.89
N ASN A 494 -14.92 -3.37 -19.90
CA ASN A 494 -13.79 -2.76 -20.63
C ASN A 494 -12.68 -2.19 -19.71
N VAL A 495 -12.37 -2.90 -18.62
CA VAL A 495 -11.31 -2.51 -17.68
C VAL A 495 -9.94 -3.09 -18.05
N ASN A 496 -8.90 -2.28 -17.83
CA ASN A 496 -7.52 -2.64 -18.12
C ASN A 496 -6.62 -2.29 -16.93
N SER A 497 -5.45 -2.91 -16.82
CA SER A 497 -4.45 -2.55 -15.81
C SER A 497 -3.02 -2.60 -16.36
N SER A 498 -2.16 -1.76 -15.81
CA SER A 498 -0.71 -1.80 -16.06
C SER A 498 0.04 -2.11 -14.77
N VAL A 499 1.14 -2.87 -14.88
CA VAL A 499 2.02 -3.22 -13.76
C VAL A 499 3.15 -2.20 -13.67
N LYS A 500 3.52 -1.75 -12.46
CA LYS A 500 4.39 -0.58 -12.22
C LYS A 500 5.88 -0.90 -11.93
N CYS A 501 6.59 -1.53 -12.86
CA CYS A 501 7.99 -1.96 -12.69
C CYS A 501 8.96 -0.76 -12.57
N ASN A 502 9.67 -0.61 -11.45
CA ASN A 502 10.72 0.42 -11.26
C ASN A 502 10.35 1.86 -11.68
N GLY A 503 9.08 2.22 -11.55
CA GLY A 503 8.54 3.54 -11.91
C GLY A 503 8.20 3.71 -13.39
N PHE A 504 8.41 2.69 -14.21
CA PHE A 504 7.75 2.53 -15.51
C PHE A 504 6.36 1.88 -15.31
N LEU A 505 5.59 1.82 -16.39
CA LEU A 505 4.35 1.04 -16.50
C LEU A 505 4.51 0.06 -17.66
N THR A 506 4.02 -1.17 -17.50
CA THR A 506 3.85 -2.11 -18.62
C THR A 506 2.80 -1.62 -19.61
N LYS A 507 2.74 -2.28 -20.77
CA LYS A 507 1.54 -2.26 -21.63
C LYS A 507 0.30 -2.62 -20.80
N TYR A 508 -0.87 -2.14 -21.24
CA TYR A 508 -2.14 -2.51 -20.65
C TYR A 508 -2.42 -4.00 -20.83
N VAL A 509 -2.88 -4.64 -19.76
CA VAL A 509 -3.40 -6.00 -19.72
C VAL A 509 -4.90 -5.90 -19.46
N LYS A 510 -5.71 -6.57 -20.29
CA LYS A 510 -7.16 -6.67 -20.09
C LYS A 510 -7.43 -7.64 -18.93
N LEU A 511 -8.29 -7.24 -17.99
CA LEU A 511 -8.70 -8.10 -16.88
C LEU A 511 -9.99 -8.83 -17.27
N ASN A 512 -9.86 -10.08 -17.74
CA ASN A 512 -11.01 -10.91 -18.11
C ASN A 512 -11.63 -11.62 -16.89
N ASN A 513 -10.79 -12.08 -15.96
CA ASN A 513 -11.18 -12.68 -14.68
C ASN A 513 -10.50 -11.86 -13.55
N SER A 514 -10.81 -12.15 -12.29
CA SER A 514 -10.41 -11.47 -11.04
C SER A 514 -11.34 -10.39 -10.52
N ILE A 515 -11.44 -10.34 -9.20
CA ILE A 515 -11.98 -9.21 -8.42
C ILE A 515 -10.81 -8.33 -7.95
N LYS A 516 -10.95 -7.01 -8.06
CA LYS A 516 -9.81 -6.09 -7.93
C LYS A 516 -9.35 -5.95 -6.48
N GLN A 517 -8.22 -6.56 -6.10
CA GLN A 517 -7.64 -6.37 -4.76
C GLN A 517 -7.30 -4.88 -4.51
N GLY A 518 -8.05 -4.24 -3.60
CA GLY A 518 -8.01 -2.79 -3.36
C GLY A 518 -9.26 -2.02 -3.80
N CYS A 519 -10.24 -2.69 -4.42
CA CYS A 519 -11.59 -2.17 -4.64
C CYS A 519 -12.47 -2.39 -3.38
N PRO A 520 -13.26 -1.39 -2.93
CA PRO A 520 -14.09 -1.50 -1.73
C PRO A 520 -15.11 -2.66 -1.72
N VAL A 521 -15.73 -3.01 -2.85
CA VAL A 521 -16.77 -4.04 -2.92
C VAL A 521 -16.20 -5.46 -3.09
N SER A 522 -14.98 -5.60 -3.61
CA SER A 522 -14.47 -6.90 -4.07
C SER A 522 -14.37 -7.98 -2.98
N ALA A 523 -14.00 -7.63 -1.74
CA ALA A 523 -13.94 -8.62 -0.65
C ALA A 523 -15.34 -9.15 -0.25
N LEU A 524 -16.39 -8.34 -0.42
CA LEU A 524 -17.77 -8.75 -0.14
C LEU A 524 -18.31 -9.65 -1.26
N LEU A 525 -17.98 -9.35 -2.52
CA LEU A 525 -18.30 -10.22 -3.66
C LEU A 525 -17.55 -11.56 -3.56
N TYR A 526 -16.31 -11.57 -3.06
CA TYR A 526 -15.57 -12.81 -2.82
C TYR A 526 -16.31 -13.73 -1.84
N VAL A 527 -16.81 -13.17 -0.74
CA VAL A 527 -17.53 -13.91 0.28
C VAL A 527 -18.81 -14.55 -0.29
N LEU A 528 -19.58 -13.83 -1.11
CA LEU A 528 -20.70 -14.42 -1.84
C LEU A 528 -20.28 -15.54 -2.80
N VAL A 529 -19.17 -15.37 -3.53
CA VAL A 529 -18.62 -16.39 -4.45
C VAL A 529 -18.16 -17.66 -3.72
N ALA A 530 -17.68 -17.52 -2.46
CA ALA A 530 -17.27 -18.63 -1.62
C ALA A 530 -18.44 -19.34 -0.90
N GLU A 531 -19.56 -18.65 -0.67
CA GLU A 531 -20.71 -19.16 0.09
C GLU A 531 -21.31 -20.48 -0.45
N PRO A 532 -21.43 -20.74 -1.78
CA PRO A 532 -21.91 -22.02 -2.30
C PRO A 532 -21.07 -23.22 -1.84
N LEU A 533 -19.75 -23.07 -1.65
CA LEU A 533 -18.92 -24.13 -1.06
C LEU A 533 -19.32 -24.38 0.41
N GLY A 534 -19.49 -23.31 1.19
CA GLY A 534 -19.90 -23.42 2.59
C GLY A 534 -21.25 -24.12 2.74
N GLN A 535 -22.25 -23.69 1.96
CA GLN A 535 -23.58 -24.27 1.97
C GLN A 535 -23.58 -25.73 1.46
N ALA A 536 -22.81 -26.07 0.43
CA ALA A 536 -22.69 -27.44 -0.05
C ALA A 536 -22.06 -28.38 1.01
N ILE A 537 -21.05 -27.93 1.75
CA ILE A 537 -20.48 -28.71 2.87
C ILE A 537 -21.49 -28.86 4.01
N ILE A 538 -22.15 -27.77 4.41
CA ILE A 538 -23.14 -27.76 5.53
C ILE A 538 -24.32 -28.69 5.21
N LYS A 539 -24.92 -28.55 4.03
CA LYS A 539 -26.18 -29.23 3.65
C LYS A 539 -25.99 -30.64 3.08
N ASN A 540 -24.78 -31.05 2.69
CA ASN A 540 -24.54 -32.43 2.25
C ASN A 540 -24.59 -33.42 3.44
N GLU A 541 -25.61 -34.28 3.46
CA GLU A 541 -25.83 -35.30 4.50
C GLU A 541 -24.75 -36.38 4.54
N ASN A 542 -24.03 -36.62 3.42
CA ASN A 542 -22.93 -37.58 3.36
C ASN A 542 -21.64 -37.07 4.01
N ILE A 543 -21.58 -35.78 4.38
CA ILE A 543 -20.49 -35.19 5.16
C ILE A 543 -21.01 -35.04 6.59
N GLN A 544 -20.52 -35.86 7.51
CA GLN A 544 -20.92 -35.83 8.92
C GLN A 544 -20.00 -34.88 9.71
N SER A 545 -20.62 -34.01 10.52
CA SER A 545 -19.91 -33.17 11.49
C SER A 545 -19.38 -34.01 12.66
N VAL A 546 -18.46 -33.42 13.43
CA VAL A 546 -18.12 -33.90 14.78
C VAL A 546 -19.37 -33.80 15.66
N ASN A 547 -19.67 -34.87 16.39
CA ASN A 547 -20.82 -34.92 17.29
C ASN A 547 -20.45 -34.33 18.66
N ILE A 548 -20.72 -33.04 18.86
CA ILE A 548 -20.40 -32.32 20.09
C ILE A 548 -21.41 -32.71 21.18
N PRO A 549 -20.98 -33.29 22.33
CA PRO A 549 -21.91 -33.73 23.36
C PRO A 549 -22.81 -32.59 23.86
N LYS A 550 -24.11 -32.89 24.00
CA LYS A 550 -25.15 -31.95 24.47
C LYS A 550 -25.33 -30.68 23.60
N SER A 551 -24.85 -30.70 22.36
CA SER A 551 -24.94 -29.57 21.43
C SER A 551 -25.49 -30.01 20.07
N ASN A 552 -26.45 -29.26 19.54
CA ASN A 552 -27.00 -29.47 18.19
C ASN A 552 -26.21 -28.69 17.11
N VAL A 553 -24.99 -28.22 17.42
CA VAL A 553 -24.19 -27.39 16.52
C VAL A 553 -23.55 -28.24 15.42
N ASN A 554 -24.09 -28.14 14.21
CA ASN A 554 -23.61 -28.81 13.00
C ASN A 554 -22.41 -28.07 12.37
N ALA A 555 -21.32 -27.93 13.13
CA ALA A 555 -20.11 -27.19 12.73
C ALA A 555 -19.22 -28.01 11.79
N LYS A 556 -19.60 -28.10 10.50
CA LYS A 556 -18.79 -28.78 9.47
C LYS A 556 -17.68 -27.91 8.88
N ILE A 557 -17.87 -26.59 8.81
CA ILE A 557 -16.95 -25.67 8.12
C ILE A 557 -16.83 -24.36 8.89
N PHE A 558 -15.65 -23.76 8.84
CA PHE A 558 -15.34 -22.43 9.37
C PHE A 558 -14.50 -21.67 8.34
N GLN A 559 -14.89 -20.42 8.03
CA GLN A 559 -14.25 -19.63 6.97
C GLN A 559 -13.95 -18.21 7.42
N HIS A 560 -12.80 -17.70 6.99
CA HIS A 560 -12.47 -16.28 7.01
C HIS A 560 -11.93 -15.86 5.64
N ALA A 561 -12.83 -15.45 4.76
CA ALA A 561 -12.59 -15.30 3.33
C ALA A 561 -12.07 -16.61 2.71
N ASP A 562 -10.84 -16.64 2.20
CA ASP A 562 -10.25 -17.81 1.54
C ASP A 562 -9.68 -18.85 2.50
N ASP A 563 -9.32 -18.45 3.73
CA ASP A 563 -8.89 -19.37 4.78
C ASP A 563 -10.09 -20.23 5.23
N THR A 564 -10.07 -21.52 4.88
CA THR A 564 -11.18 -22.46 5.09
C THR A 564 -10.73 -23.68 5.89
N ASN A 565 -11.43 -23.99 6.98
CA ASN A 565 -11.21 -25.15 7.84
C ASN A 565 -12.48 -26.00 7.86
N ILE A 566 -12.38 -27.30 7.55
CA ILE A 566 -13.51 -28.23 7.51
C ILE A 566 -13.27 -29.32 8.56
N PHE A 567 -14.27 -29.59 9.40
CA PHE A 567 -14.26 -30.65 10.41
C PHE A 567 -15.21 -31.76 10.00
N THR A 568 -14.74 -32.99 10.05
CA THR A 568 -15.54 -34.19 9.72
C THR A 568 -15.28 -35.30 10.74
N SER A 569 -16.26 -36.18 10.98
CA SER A 569 -16.17 -37.25 11.98
C SER A 569 -15.70 -38.61 11.47
N ASN A 570 -15.41 -38.76 10.17
CA ASN A 570 -14.93 -40.03 9.59
C ASN A 570 -14.28 -39.86 8.22
N LYS A 571 -13.44 -40.84 7.82
CA LYS A 571 -12.78 -40.89 6.51
C LYS A 571 -13.74 -40.82 5.30
N LYS A 572 -14.97 -41.36 5.43
CA LYS A 572 -15.97 -41.27 4.35
C LYS A 572 -16.34 -39.80 4.09
N SER A 573 -16.59 -39.05 5.15
CA SER A 573 -16.89 -37.60 5.09
C SER A 573 -15.72 -36.78 4.56
N VAL A 574 -14.47 -37.17 4.81
CA VAL A 574 -13.27 -36.59 4.18
C VAL A 574 -13.31 -36.77 2.65
N ASN A 575 -13.60 -37.98 2.18
CA ASN A 575 -13.70 -38.26 0.74
C ASN A 575 -14.85 -37.50 0.05
N GLU A 576 -16.02 -37.42 0.68
CA GLU A 576 -17.15 -36.61 0.18
C GLU A 576 -16.83 -35.11 0.17
N THR A 577 -16.10 -34.62 1.18
CA THR A 577 -15.58 -33.23 1.21
C THR A 577 -14.72 -32.94 -0.02
N PHE A 578 -13.81 -33.86 -0.41
CA PHE A 578 -13.00 -33.68 -1.61
C PHE A 578 -13.82 -33.69 -2.92
N LYS A 579 -14.94 -34.42 -2.99
CA LYS A 579 -15.85 -34.33 -4.14
C LYS A 579 -16.51 -32.95 -4.22
N VAL A 580 -17.02 -32.41 -3.12
CA VAL A 580 -17.61 -31.05 -3.07
C VAL A 580 -16.57 -29.98 -3.40
N LEU A 581 -15.33 -30.13 -2.93
CA LEU A 581 -14.20 -29.24 -3.25
C LEU A 581 -13.81 -29.28 -4.73
N ASN A 582 -13.85 -30.44 -5.38
CA ASN A 582 -13.64 -30.56 -6.84
C ASN A 582 -14.81 -29.93 -7.62
N LEU A 583 -16.06 -30.23 -7.24
CA LEU A 583 -17.27 -29.61 -7.80
C LEU A 583 -17.18 -28.07 -7.76
N TYR A 584 -16.84 -27.49 -6.60
CA TYR A 584 -16.65 -26.05 -6.47
C TYR A 584 -15.51 -25.52 -7.35
N SER A 585 -14.40 -26.26 -7.48
CA SER A 585 -13.27 -25.86 -8.33
C SER A 585 -13.65 -25.83 -9.82
N GLU A 586 -14.41 -26.82 -10.30
CA GLU A 586 -14.94 -26.88 -11.67
C GLU A 586 -15.99 -25.80 -11.94
N ALA A 587 -16.88 -25.55 -10.97
CA ALA A 587 -17.93 -24.54 -11.03
C ALA A 587 -17.40 -23.10 -11.08
N SER A 588 -16.45 -22.77 -10.20
CA SER A 588 -16.02 -21.39 -9.93
C SER A 588 -14.70 -20.98 -10.61
N GLY A 589 -13.93 -21.95 -11.09
CA GLY A 589 -12.54 -21.74 -11.54
C GLY A 589 -11.54 -21.56 -10.38
N ALA A 590 -12.00 -21.67 -9.12
CA ALA A 590 -11.11 -21.75 -7.97
C ALA A 590 -10.21 -23.00 -8.07
N LYS A 591 -9.06 -22.96 -7.39
CA LYS A 591 -8.15 -24.11 -7.34
C LYS A 591 -7.49 -24.19 -5.98
N ILE A 592 -7.52 -25.39 -5.41
CA ILE A 592 -6.92 -25.70 -4.12
C ILE A 592 -5.41 -25.88 -4.27
N ASN A 593 -4.67 -25.24 -3.37
CA ASN A 593 -3.23 -25.34 -3.29
C ASN A 593 -2.84 -26.55 -2.45
N ARG A 594 -2.69 -27.71 -3.10
CA ARG A 594 -2.33 -28.98 -2.46
C ARG A 594 -1.01 -28.96 -1.68
N GLN A 595 -0.12 -27.99 -1.91
CA GLN A 595 1.14 -27.84 -1.14
C GLN A 595 1.00 -27.04 0.17
N LYS A 596 -0.14 -26.38 0.38
CA LYS A 596 -0.44 -25.59 1.60
C LYS A 596 -1.71 -26.03 2.32
N SER A 597 -2.52 -26.86 1.67
CA SER A 597 -3.66 -27.52 2.31
C SER A 597 -3.15 -28.70 3.13
N GLU A 598 -3.72 -28.92 4.30
CA GLU A 598 -3.30 -29.93 5.28
C GLU A 598 -4.51 -30.75 5.72
N ILE A 599 -4.31 -32.02 6.05
CA ILE A 599 -5.30 -32.86 6.73
C ILE A 599 -4.66 -33.32 8.05
N MET A 600 -5.39 -33.21 9.15
CA MET A 600 -4.96 -33.62 10.48
C MET A 600 -5.98 -34.58 11.09
N SER A 601 -5.50 -35.69 11.64
CA SER A 601 -6.22 -36.47 12.66
C SER A 601 -6.36 -35.66 13.93
N LEU A 602 -7.50 -35.81 14.61
CA LEU A 602 -7.76 -35.30 15.95
C LEU A 602 -8.49 -36.37 16.79
N GLY A 603 -8.28 -36.37 18.11
CA GLY A 603 -8.79 -37.40 19.02
C GLY A 603 -8.42 -38.82 18.57
N SER A 604 -9.39 -39.72 18.56
CA SER A 604 -9.22 -41.12 18.13
C SER A 604 -9.11 -41.33 16.60
N GLY A 605 -9.14 -40.25 15.80
CA GLY A 605 -9.01 -40.31 14.34
C GLY A 605 -7.64 -40.78 13.86
N SER A 606 -7.58 -41.68 12.87
CA SER A 606 -6.32 -42.24 12.37
C SER A 606 -6.17 -42.13 10.85
N ILE A 607 -5.30 -41.23 10.38
CA ILE A 607 -4.81 -41.21 8.98
C ILE A 607 -3.64 -42.20 8.84
N THR A 608 -3.94 -43.49 9.00
CA THR A 608 -3.18 -44.56 8.34
C THR A 608 -3.89 -44.89 7.02
N ASP A 609 -3.11 -44.91 5.94
CA ASP A 609 -3.51 -44.90 4.52
C ASP A 609 -4.12 -43.58 4.00
#